data_AF-A0AAV1KGS0-F1
#
_entry.id   AF-A0AAV1KGS0-F1
#
_cell.length_a   1.000
_cell.length_b   1.000
_cell.length_c   1.000
_cell.angle_alpha   90.00
_cell.angle_beta   90.00
_cell.angle_gamma   90.00
#
_symmetry.space_group_name_H-M   'P 1'
#
loop_
_entity.id
_entity.type
_entity.pdbx_description
1 polymer ?
#
loop_
_entity_poly.entity_id
_entity_poly.type
_entity_poly.pdbx_seq_one_letter_code
_entity_poly.pdbx_strand_id
1 'polypeptide(L)'
;MDYFTKWPEVSAIPNQENSTVGDKLFHEVFCRFGVPLEIHVISKRCSRKYISDTSFRKLWKKLRLPAHLITGIPPDAPRIITNYTKDLRNKMNDIYEHFRQSDQQISEKMKTRYDCKMNNKRFDEGSLVWLHNPVRSKWKPPKLQAKWDGL
;
A
#
# COMPACT_ATOMS: atom_id res chain seq x y z
N MET A 1 -6.08 17.66 -5.78
CA MET A 1 -7.11 18.43 -5.07
C MET A 1 -7.82 19.25 -6.09
N ASP A 2 -9.08 18.95 -6.33
CA ASP A 2 -9.92 19.85 -7.13
C ASP A 2 -10.19 21.13 -6.33
N TYR A 3 -10.00 22.29 -6.95
CA TYR A 3 -10.17 23.58 -6.29
C TYR A 3 -11.63 23.91 -6.04
N PHE A 4 -12.54 23.40 -6.88
CA PHE A 4 -13.97 23.66 -6.77
C PHE A 4 -14.58 22.81 -5.65
N THR A 5 -14.45 21.48 -5.74
CA THR A 5 -15.05 20.55 -4.76
C THR A 5 -14.23 20.35 -3.50
N LYS A 6 -12.97 20.83 -3.47
CA LYS A 6 -11.98 20.50 -2.43
C LYS A 6 -11.74 18.99 -2.26
N TRP A 7 -12.08 18.19 -3.29
CA TRP A 7 -11.97 16.74 -3.22
C TRP A 7 -10.51 16.26 -3.35
N PRO A 8 -10.00 15.46 -2.38
CA PRO A 8 -8.70 14.80 -2.44
C PRO A 8 -8.76 13.48 -3.18
N GLU A 9 -7.85 13.32 -4.13
CA GLU A 9 -7.53 12.03 -4.70
C GLU A 9 -6.06 11.73 -4.42
N VAL A 10 -5.83 10.55 -3.84
CA VAL A 10 -4.51 10.06 -3.47
C VAL A 10 -4.37 8.66 -4.04
N SER A 11 -3.38 8.49 -4.90
CA SER A 11 -3.09 7.22 -5.55
C SER A 11 -1.66 6.82 -5.25
N ALA A 12 -1.46 5.58 -4.82
CA ALA A 12 -0.13 5.02 -4.66
C ALA A 12 0.49 4.77 -6.04
N ILE A 13 1.73 5.20 -6.23
CA ILE A 13 2.47 5.05 -7.49
C ILE A 13 3.82 4.37 -7.16
N PRO A 14 4.24 3.35 -7.92
CA PRO A 14 5.48 2.62 -7.65
C PRO A 14 6.75 3.47 -7.84
N ASN A 15 6.74 4.39 -8.81
CA ASN A 15 7.84 5.28 -9.11
C ASN A 15 7.35 6.69 -9.45
N GLN A 16 8.20 7.70 -9.24
CA GLN A 16 7.88 9.10 -9.52
C GLN A 16 8.29 9.51 -10.95
N GLU A 17 8.13 8.59 -11.90
CA GLU A 17 8.40 8.84 -13.33
C GLU A 17 7.18 9.46 -14.01
N ASN A 18 7.43 10.29 -15.01
CA ASN A 18 6.36 11.06 -15.64
C ASN A 18 5.42 10.19 -16.48
N SER A 19 5.90 9.08 -17.05
CA SER A 19 5.08 8.09 -17.74
C SER A 19 4.04 7.51 -16.78
N THR A 20 4.49 6.96 -15.66
CA THR A 20 3.63 6.35 -14.65
C THR A 20 2.65 7.35 -14.05
N VAL A 21 3.11 8.57 -13.75
CA VAL A 21 2.23 9.63 -13.22
C VAL A 21 1.21 10.06 -14.27
N GLY A 22 1.62 10.20 -15.54
CA GLY A 22 0.73 10.55 -16.65
C GLY A 22 -0.35 9.50 -16.88
N ASP A 23 0.03 8.23 -16.93
CA ASP A 23 -0.90 7.10 -17.13
C ASP A 23 -1.89 7.01 -15.96
N LYS A 24 -1.39 7.09 -14.72
CA LYS A 24 -2.24 7.04 -13.52
C LYS A 24 -3.22 8.20 -13.47
N LEU A 25 -2.75 9.42 -13.75
CA LEU A 25 -3.58 10.62 -13.78
C LEU A 25 -4.64 10.54 -14.87
N PHE A 26 -4.28 10.06 -16.07
CA PHE A 26 -5.20 9.89 -17.17
C PHE A 26 -6.32 8.90 -16.81
N HIS A 27 -5.95 7.70 -16.36
CA HIS A 27 -6.90 6.63 -16.11
C HIS A 27 -7.78 6.88 -14.88
N GLU A 28 -7.25 7.47 -13.81
CA GLU A 28 -8.01 7.62 -12.57
C GLU A 28 -8.77 8.93 -12.47
N VAL A 29 -8.23 10.00 -13.06
CA VAL A 29 -8.82 11.34 -12.95
C VAL A 29 -9.52 11.71 -14.25
N PHE A 30 -8.79 11.74 -15.38
CA PHE A 30 -9.36 12.28 -16.62
C PHE A 30 -10.44 11.40 -17.23
N CYS A 31 -10.28 10.08 -17.20
CA CYS A 31 -11.33 9.17 -17.67
C CYS A 31 -12.60 9.24 -16.80
N ARG A 32 -12.50 9.68 -15.54
CA ARG A 32 -13.64 9.69 -14.60
C ARG A 32 -14.35 11.03 -14.51
N PHE A 33 -13.60 12.12 -14.46
CA PHE A 33 -14.15 13.48 -14.29
C PHE A 33 -14.08 14.34 -15.55
N GLY A 34 -13.45 13.82 -16.60
CA GLY A 34 -13.16 14.58 -17.80
C GLY A 34 -11.85 15.36 -17.69
N VAL A 35 -11.56 16.06 -18.78
CA VAL A 35 -10.31 16.79 -18.97
C VAL A 35 -10.44 18.18 -18.31
N PRO A 36 -9.62 18.52 -17.29
CA PRO A 36 -9.75 19.79 -16.58
C PRO A 36 -9.28 20.97 -17.44
N LEU A 37 -9.73 22.18 -17.11
CA LEU A 37 -9.30 23.40 -17.82
C LEU A 37 -7.84 23.77 -17.51
N GLU A 38 -7.42 23.64 -16.25
CA GLU A 38 -6.08 24.02 -15.80
C GLU A 38 -5.56 23.04 -14.74
N ILE A 39 -4.25 22.82 -14.73
CA ILE A 39 -3.60 21.94 -13.75
C ILE A 39 -2.43 22.67 -13.09
N HIS A 40 -2.52 22.79 -11.77
CA HIS A 40 -1.49 23.42 -10.96
C HIS A 40 -0.59 22.36 -10.33
N VAL A 41 0.70 22.39 -10.67
CA VAL A 41 1.70 21.49 -10.08
C VAL A 41 2.50 22.24 -9.00
N ILE A 42 2.27 21.83 -7.76
CA ILE A 42 2.78 22.53 -6.55
C ILE A 42 4.18 22.00 -6.15
N SER A 43 4.63 20.89 -6.75
CA SER A 43 5.90 20.26 -6.39
C SER A 43 7.11 20.98 -7.02
N LYS A 44 7.94 21.58 -6.17
CA LYS A 44 9.21 22.22 -6.57
C LYS A 44 10.24 21.22 -7.16
N ARG A 45 10.20 19.95 -6.75
CA ARG A 45 11.10 18.88 -7.26
C ARG A 45 10.69 18.37 -8.64
N CYS A 46 9.39 18.28 -8.90
CA CYS A 46 8.86 17.73 -10.15
C CYS A 46 8.76 18.76 -11.26
N SER A 47 8.41 20.01 -10.96
CA SER A 47 8.05 21.00 -11.98
C SER A 47 9.05 21.05 -13.15
N ARG A 48 10.36 21.06 -12.87
CA ARG A 48 11.39 21.15 -13.92
C ARG A 48 11.55 19.86 -14.75
N LYS A 49 11.37 18.68 -14.16
CA LYS A 49 11.47 17.37 -14.84
C LYS A 49 10.24 17.04 -15.71
N TYR A 50 9.05 17.49 -15.30
CA TYR A 50 7.80 17.21 -16.02
C TYR A 50 7.65 18.12 -17.24
N ILE A 51 8.13 19.37 -17.16
CA ILE A 51 8.15 20.29 -18.30
C ILE A 51 9.16 19.84 -19.37
N SER A 52 10.34 19.36 -18.96
CA SER A 52 11.40 18.97 -19.90
C SER A 52 11.13 17.64 -20.60
N ASP A 53 10.24 16.81 -20.06
CA ASP A 53 10.00 15.48 -20.60
C ASP A 53 9.08 15.51 -21.82
N THR A 54 9.65 15.02 -22.92
CA THR A 54 8.98 14.86 -24.21
C THR A 54 7.82 13.88 -24.16
N SER A 55 7.88 12.83 -23.32
CA SER A 55 6.84 11.79 -23.25
C SER A 55 5.56 12.34 -22.60
N PHE A 56 5.70 12.96 -21.43
CA PHE A 56 4.62 13.66 -20.75
C PHE A 56 4.03 14.71 -21.70
N ARG A 57 4.83 15.66 -22.19
CA ARG A 57 4.37 16.74 -23.09
C ARG A 57 3.65 16.24 -24.35
N LYS A 58 4.06 15.10 -24.93
CA LYS A 58 3.36 14.46 -26.05
C LYS A 58 1.97 13.97 -25.65
N LEU A 59 1.82 13.34 -24.48
CA LEU A 59 0.52 12.91 -23.95
C LEU A 59 -0.42 14.10 -23.72
N TRP A 60 0.08 15.18 -23.12
CA TRP A 60 -0.70 16.41 -22.89
C TRP A 60 -1.15 17.10 -24.19
N LYS A 61 -0.31 17.09 -25.21
CA LYS A 61 -0.69 17.60 -26.55
C LYS A 61 -1.80 16.77 -27.19
N LYS A 62 -1.78 15.43 -27.03
CA LYS A 62 -2.85 14.56 -27.54
C LYS A 62 -4.19 14.82 -26.85
N LEU A 63 -4.15 15.15 -25.57
CA LEU A 63 -5.33 15.48 -24.74
C LEU A 63 -6.00 16.83 -25.07
N ARG A 64 -5.45 17.63 -26.01
CA ARG A 64 -5.96 18.96 -26.41
C ARG A 64 -6.26 19.90 -25.23
N LEU A 65 -5.53 19.73 -24.14
CA LEU A 65 -5.61 20.63 -22.99
C LEU A 65 -5.06 22.01 -23.36
N PRO A 66 -5.74 23.12 -23.03
CA PRO A 66 -5.11 24.43 -23.09
C PRO A 66 -3.88 24.39 -22.16
N ALA A 67 -2.72 24.75 -22.70
CA ALA A 67 -1.41 24.44 -22.14
C ALA A 67 -1.04 25.31 -20.92
N HIS A 68 -1.95 25.52 -19.97
CA HIS A 68 -1.69 26.22 -18.72
C HIS A 68 -1.30 25.23 -17.64
N LEU A 69 -0.18 24.53 -17.86
CA LEU A 69 0.54 23.87 -16.77
C LEU A 69 1.23 24.96 -15.95
N ILE A 70 0.56 25.45 -14.91
CA ILE A 70 1.16 26.45 -14.02
C ILE A 70 2.07 25.71 -13.05
N THR A 71 3.38 25.90 -13.25
CA THR A 71 4.40 25.35 -12.36
C THR A 71 4.85 26.39 -11.35
N GLY A 72 4.78 26.03 -10.08
CA GLY A 72 5.09 26.93 -8.98
C GLY A 72 3.94 26.98 -7.99
N ILE A 73 4.24 27.50 -6.81
CA ILE A 73 3.21 27.86 -5.83
C ILE A 73 2.78 29.27 -6.24
N PRO A 74 1.53 29.51 -6.69
CA PRO A 74 1.02 30.86 -6.80
C PRO A 74 1.26 31.58 -5.47
N PRO A 75 1.76 32.83 -5.44
CA PRO A 75 2.07 33.52 -4.18
C PRO A 75 0.86 33.59 -3.24
N ASP A 76 -0.36 33.52 -3.80
CA ASP A 76 -1.65 33.54 -3.11
C ASP A 76 -2.29 32.16 -2.87
N ALA A 77 -1.61 31.07 -3.25
CA ALA A 77 -2.19 29.74 -3.09
C ALA A 77 -2.32 29.39 -1.60
N PRO A 78 -3.54 29.07 -1.13
CA PRO A 78 -3.77 28.91 0.28
C PRO A 78 -3.05 27.68 0.80
N ARG A 79 -2.39 27.81 1.97
CA ARG A 79 -1.64 26.75 2.68
C ARG A 79 -2.48 25.50 3.02
N ILE A 80 -3.78 25.52 2.73
CA ILE A 80 -4.80 24.50 2.97
C ILE A 80 -4.35 23.09 2.55
N ILE A 81 -3.67 22.95 1.41
CA ILE A 81 -3.23 21.64 0.89
C ILE A 81 -2.24 20.97 1.86
N THR A 82 -1.41 21.76 2.56
CA THR A 82 -0.40 21.23 3.49
C THR A 82 -1.00 20.75 4.82
N ASN A 83 -2.06 21.38 5.33
CA ASN A 83 -2.71 20.94 6.57
C ASN A 83 -3.58 19.71 6.32
N TYR A 84 -4.37 19.72 5.24
CA TYR A 84 -5.20 18.57 4.88
C TYR A 84 -4.37 17.29 4.67
N THR A 85 -3.25 17.38 3.95
CA THR A 85 -2.39 16.21 3.70
C THR A 85 -1.74 15.68 4.98
N LYS A 86 -1.45 16.54 5.95
CA LYS A 86 -0.97 16.11 7.28
C LYS A 86 -2.07 15.38 8.04
N ASP A 87 -3.29 15.94 8.07
CA ASP A 87 -4.41 15.33 8.77
C ASP A 87 -4.77 13.96 8.18
N LEU A 88 -4.79 13.85 6.84
CA LEU A 88 -5.02 12.57 6.17
C LEU A 88 -3.94 11.54 6.52
N ARG A 89 -2.68 11.96 6.54
CA ARG A 89 -1.57 11.09 6.90
C ARG A 89 -1.67 10.60 8.34
N ASN A 90 -2.05 11.49 9.26
CA ASN A 90 -2.23 11.14 10.67
C ASN A 90 -3.36 10.12 10.82
N LYS A 91 -4.53 10.36 10.20
CA LYS A 91 -5.64 9.40 10.21
C LYS A 91 -5.25 8.04 9.64
N MET A 92 -4.49 8.02 8.55
CA MET A 92 -3.98 6.76 7.99
C MET A 92 -3.08 6.04 8.99
N ASN A 93 -2.13 6.75 9.61
CA ASN A 93 -1.25 6.16 10.62
C ASN A 93 -2.03 5.60 11.81
N ASP A 94 -3.03 6.33 12.31
CA ASP A 94 -3.87 5.88 13.43
C ASP A 94 -4.60 4.57 13.10
N ILE A 95 -5.15 4.47 11.88
CA ILE A 95 -5.80 3.25 11.38
C ILE A 95 -4.80 2.09 11.29
N TYR A 96 -3.60 2.34 10.75
CA TYR A 96 -2.55 1.32 10.66
C TYR A 96 -2.10 0.83 12.03
N GLU A 97 -1.93 1.71 13.00
CA GLU A 97 -1.59 1.35 14.38
C GLU A 97 -2.68 0.48 15.00
N HIS A 98 -3.95 0.82 14.77
CA HIS A 98 -5.08 0.04 15.27
C HIS A 98 -5.11 -1.39 14.68
N PHE A 99 -4.89 -1.52 13.37
CA PHE A 99 -4.78 -2.83 12.72
C PHE A 99 -3.59 -3.63 13.27
N ARG A 100 -2.44 -2.98 13.46
CA ARG A 100 -1.24 -3.63 13.98
C ARG A 100 -1.43 -4.14 15.42
N GLN A 101 -2.05 -3.33 16.28
CA GLN A 101 -2.38 -3.74 17.65
C GLN A 101 -3.37 -4.91 17.65
N SER A 102 -4.39 -4.86 16.78
CA SER A 102 -5.37 -5.93 16.66
C SER A 102 -4.73 -7.25 16.21
N ASP A 103 -3.85 -7.21 15.21
CA ASP A 103 -3.12 -8.39 14.71
C ASP A 103 -2.23 -9.00 15.80
N GLN A 104 -1.53 -8.14 16.55
CA GLN A 104 -0.71 -8.55 17.70
C GLN A 104 -1.56 -9.22 18.79
N GLN A 105 -2.69 -8.62 19.16
CA GLN A 105 -3.60 -9.19 20.17
C GLN A 105 -4.17 -10.55 19.72
N ILE A 106 -4.49 -10.70 18.44
CA ILE A 106 -4.98 -11.97 17.88
C ILE A 106 -3.88 -13.03 17.95
N SER A 107 -2.66 -12.68 17.53
CA SER A 107 -1.48 -13.55 17.60
C SER A 107 -1.18 -14.01 19.03
N GLU A 108 -1.22 -13.09 20.00
CA GLU A 108 -1.03 -13.39 21.43
C GLU A 108 -2.11 -14.33 21.96
N LYS A 109 -3.39 -14.06 21.65
CA LYS A 109 -4.50 -14.95 22.04
C LYS A 109 -4.35 -16.35 21.43
N MET A 110 -3.91 -16.44 20.17
CA MET A 110 -3.63 -17.73 19.51
C MET A 110 -2.50 -18.47 20.24
N LYS A 111 -1.41 -17.76 20.59
CA LYS A 111 -0.30 -18.33 21.35
C LYS A 111 -0.76 -18.83 22.72
N THR A 112 -1.46 -18.02 23.50
CA THR A 112 -1.96 -18.43 24.83
C THR A 112 -2.89 -19.64 24.73
N ARG A 113 -3.80 -19.66 23.75
CA ARG A 113 -4.70 -20.81 23.55
C ARG A 113 -3.93 -22.07 23.17
N TYR A 114 -2.89 -21.94 22.37
CA TYR A 114 -2.01 -23.06 22.03
C TYR A 114 -1.27 -23.55 23.28
N ASP A 115 -0.60 -22.65 24.00
CA ASP A 115 0.18 -22.96 25.19
C ASP A 115 -0.67 -23.61 26.29
N CYS A 116 -1.90 -23.13 26.55
CA CYS A 116 -2.83 -23.77 27.50
C CYS A 116 -3.33 -25.14 27.03
N LYS A 117 -3.37 -25.39 25.72
CA LYS A 117 -3.81 -26.67 25.14
C LYS A 117 -2.67 -27.67 25.01
N MET A 118 -1.41 -27.22 25.07
CA MET A 118 -0.26 -28.12 25.17
C MET A 118 -0.33 -28.83 26.51
N ASN A 119 -0.69 -30.11 26.45
CA ASN A 119 -0.79 -30.96 27.62
C ASN A 119 0.62 -31.10 28.20
N ASN A 120 0.88 -30.50 29.36
CA ASN A 120 2.18 -30.52 30.02
C ASN A 120 2.42 -31.90 30.69
N LYS A 121 2.18 -32.97 29.92
CA LYS A 121 2.36 -34.34 30.34
C LYS A 121 3.84 -34.53 30.62
N ARG A 122 4.18 -34.72 31.89
CA ARG A 122 5.48 -35.24 32.30
C ARG A 122 5.56 -36.67 31.81
N PHE A 123 6.60 -37.00 31.07
CA PHE A 123 6.85 -38.35 30.57
C PHE A 123 7.80 -39.02 31.55
N ASP A 124 7.41 -40.18 32.06
CA ASP A 124 8.26 -41.03 32.89
C ASP A 124 8.99 -42.05 32.02
N GLU A 125 10.14 -42.56 32.49
CA GLU A 125 10.92 -43.60 31.82
C GLU A 125 10.04 -44.84 31.57
N GLY A 126 9.89 -45.24 30.30
CA GLY A 126 9.00 -46.32 29.85
C GLY A 126 7.68 -45.87 29.21
N SER A 127 7.40 -44.57 29.16
CA SER A 127 6.21 -44.03 28.46
C SER A 127 6.37 -44.10 26.93
N LEU A 128 5.37 -44.67 26.24
CA LEU A 128 5.32 -44.65 24.78
C LEU A 128 5.07 -43.22 24.27
N VAL A 129 6.00 -42.70 23.46
CA VAL A 129 5.94 -41.37 22.88
C VAL A 129 5.97 -41.46 21.36
N TRP A 130 5.17 -40.61 20.70
CA TRP A 130 5.21 -40.47 19.25
C TRP A 130 6.46 -39.70 18.84
N LEU A 131 7.29 -40.29 17.99
CA LEU A 131 8.48 -39.67 17.45
C LEU A 131 8.09 -38.82 16.23
N HIS A 132 8.34 -37.52 16.26
CA HIS A 132 8.15 -36.67 15.09
C HIS A 132 9.27 -36.90 14.08
N ASN A 133 9.02 -37.72 13.07
CA ASN A 133 9.96 -38.06 12.02
C ASN A 133 9.37 -37.69 10.64
N PRO A 134 9.57 -36.45 10.16
CA PRO A 134 9.01 -36.00 8.89
C PRO A 134 9.84 -36.55 7.72
N VAL A 135 9.70 -37.84 7.42
CA VAL A 135 10.36 -38.49 6.29
C VAL A 135 9.69 -38.07 4.98
N ARG A 136 10.46 -37.43 4.09
CA ARG A 136 9.95 -36.99 2.78
C ARG A 136 10.01 -38.14 1.77
N SER A 137 8.85 -38.72 1.47
CA SER A 137 8.72 -39.65 0.34
C SER A 137 8.56 -38.88 -0.98
N LYS A 138 9.33 -39.27 -2.00
CA LYS A 138 9.32 -38.62 -3.33
C LYS A 138 7.94 -38.68 -4.02
N TRP A 139 7.11 -39.65 -3.65
CA TRP A 139 5.85 -39.95 -4.34
C TRP A 139 4.59 -39.46 -3.61
N LYS A 140 4.73 -38.83 -2.44
CA LYS A 140 3.61 -38.25 -1.67
C LYS A 140 3.80 -36.75 -1.50
N PRO A 141 2.75 -35.92 -1.66
CA PRO A 141 2.86 -34.49 -1.41
C PRO A 141 3.11 -34.23 0.09
N PRO A 142 3.88 -33.18 0.45
CA PRO A 142 4.35 -32.95 1.83
C PRO A 142 3.26 -32.84 2.90
N LYS A 143 2.02 -32.51 2.50
CA LYS A 143 0.87 -32.39 3.40
C LYS A 143 0.19 -33.72 3.72
N LEU A 144 0.41 -34.76 2.90
CA LEU A 144 -0.18 -36.10 3.08
C LEU A 144 0.83 -37.13 3.61
N GLN A 145 2.01 -36.69 4.01
CA GLN A 145 3.02 -37.54 4.63
C GLN A 145 2.75 -37.65 6.13
N ALA A 146 2.82 -38.87 6.67
CA ALA A 146 2.80 -39.08 8.11
C ALA A 146 4.07 -38.48 8.71
N LYS A 147 3.91 -37.65 9.75
CA LYS A 147 5.02 -36.99 10.45
C LYS A 147 5.36 -37.61 11.80
N TRP A 148 4.57 -38.59 12.21
CA TRP A 148 4.60 -39.16 13.53
C TRP A 148 4.69 -40.67 13.38
N ASP A 149 5.77 -41.24 13.89
CA ASP A 149 6.00 -42.68 13.99
C ASP A 149 5.81 -43.08 15.46
N GLY A 150 5.08 -44.18 15.71
CA GLY A 150 4.90 -44.75 17.04
C GLY A 150 5.75 -46.02 17.18
N LEU A 151 6.41 -46.18 18.32
CA LEU A 151 7.05 -47.44 18.74
C LEU A 151 6.07 -48.24 19.61
#